data_AF-A0A6J8EM90-F1
#
_entry.id   AF-A0A6J8EM90-F1
#
_cell.length_a   1.000
_cell.length_b   1.000
_cell.length_c   1.000
_cell.angle_alpha   90.00
_cell.angle_beta   90.00
_cell.angle_gamma   90.00
#
_symmetry.space_group_name_H-M   'P 1'
#
loop_
_entity.id
_entity.type
_entity.pdbx_description
1 polymer ?
#
loop_
_entity_poly.entity_id
_entity_poly.type
_entity_poly.pdbx_seq_one_letter_code
_entity_poly.pdbx_strand_id
1 'polypeptide(L)'
;MSLQCNHRRKWSASKAVSEAENRLRHKDIVGTVAVGRQGLGTSKSCYWKNANTQERRSLVQREIKSREEENRQEKTVELGSQGAWSRWKLSETPDCPLCGNRGTLQHVLSGCNIALTQGRYTRRHNQVLRELAEVIEKQRKEAKHIRNKPIKIQFVKEGEVGQKSKKNISGMLNQAKDWQLEVDLGKKMQFPDIVPTNLRPDMVLWSTSSKKVVIIELTVPWEERCGEANERKRAKYDGLLAECRDRGWQTWNFPVEVGCRGFPAQSVWKMFSAVGVTGQNRRAAIKKLGLAAEKASCWIWMERHSSSWKPTTNAQ
;
A
#
# COMPACT_ATOMS: atom_id res chain seq x y z
N MET A 1 36.21 1.34 27.81
CA MET A 1 36.11 1.19 26.34
C MET A 1 34.71 1.56 25.89
N SER A 2 34.57 2.74 25.31
CA SER A 2 33.30 3.35 24.92
C SER A 2 32.96 2.95 23.49
N LEU A 3 32.02 2.02 23.29
CA LEU A 3 31.50 1.68 21.97
C LEU A 3 30.45 2.71 21.55
N GLN A 4 30.91 3.73 20.84
CA GLN A 4 30.10 4.75 20.22
C GLN A 4 29.55 4.20 18.89
N CYS A 5 28.34 3.63 18.91
CA CYS A 5 27.66 3.18 17.69
C CYS A 5 26.95 4.38 17.02
N ASN A 6 27.74 5.30 16.46
CA ASN A 6 27.27 6.24 15.46
C ASN A 6 27.18 5.51 14.13
N HIS A 7 26.03 5.51 13.44
CA HIS A 7 25.92 5.57 11.97
C HIS A 7 24.43 5.67 11.56
N ARG A 8 23.80 6.83 11.86
CA ARG A 8 22.67 7.28 11.03
C ARG A 8 23.25 7.88 9.75
N ARG A 9 23.42 7.06 8.69
CA ARG A 9 23.70 7.62 7.35
C ARG A 9 22.54 8.53 6.95
N LYS A 10 22.80 9.84 6.88
CA LYS A 10 21.83 10.83 6.39
C LYS A 10 21.61 10.57 4.90
N TRP A 11 20.35 10.42 4.49
CA TRP A 11 19.97 10.27 3.08
C TRP A 11 20.41 11.52 2.30
N SER A 12 21.15 11.32 1.21
CA SER A 12 21.61 12.39 0.32
C SER A 12 20.78 12.37 -0.96
N ALA A 13 19.97 13.41 -1.15
CA ALA A 13 19.10 13.53 -2.31
C ALA A 13 19.90 13.60 -3.62
N SER A 14 21.03 14.33 -3.64
CA SER A 14 21.88 14.45 -4.83
C SER A 14 22.50 13.13 -5.23
N LYS A 15 22.95 12.34 -4.25
CA LYS A 15 23.51 11.01 -4.49
C LYS A 15 22.44 10.04 -5.02
N ALA A 16 21.26 10.01 -4.40
CA ALA A 16 20.16 9.14 -4.83
C ALA A 16 19.68 9.48 -6.25
N VAL A 17 19.63 10.77 -6.61
CA VAL A 17 19.30 11.21 -7.97
C VAL A 17 20.37 10.77 -8.95
N SER A 18 21.65 11.00 -8.65
CA SER A 18 22.76 10.58 -9.53
C SER A 18 22.80 9.06 -9.76
N GLU A 19 22.62 8.26 -8.72
CA GLU A 19 22.56 6.79 -8.83
C GLU A 19 21.38 6.32 -9.67
N ALA A 20 20.21 6.94 -9.49
CA ALA A 20 19.02 6.64 -10.28
C ALA A 20 19.21 7.00 -11.77
N GLU A 21 19.79 8.17 -12.06
CA GLU A 21 20.12 8.56 -13.44
C GLU A 21 21.10 7.58 -14.10
N ASN A 22 22.14 7.16 -13.37
CA ASN A 22 23.11 6.19 -13.88
C ASN A 22 22.46 4.84 -14.17
N ARG A 23 21.54 4.37 -13.31
CA ARG A 23 20.81 3.11 -13.52
C ARG A 23 19.85 3.19 -14.70
N LEU A 24 19.20 4.33 -14.92
CA LEU A 24 18.37 4.57 -16.10
C LEU A 24 19.21 4.59 -17.39
N ARG A 25 20.38 5.24 -17.37
CA ARG A 25 21.34 5.18 -18.50
C ARG A 25 21.87 3.77 -18.73
N HIS A 26 22.12 3.01 -17.67
CA HIS A 26 22.52 1.60 -17.79
C HIS A 26 21.41 0.75 -18.41
N LYS A 27 20.14 0.98 -18.06
CA LYS A 27 18.99 0.32 -18.69
C LYS A 27 18.87 0.68 -20.18
N ASP A 28 19.19 1.90 -20.57
CA ASP A 28 19.25 2.30 -21.98
C ASP A 28 20.37 1.56 -22.74
N ILE A 29 21.52 1.32 -22.11
CA ILE A 29 22.65 0.60 -22.71
C ILE A 29 22.37 -0.89 -22.84
N VAL A 30 21.83 -1.51 -21.78
CA VAL A 30 21.55 -2.95 -21.74
C VAL A 30 20.31 -3.31 -22.57
N GLY A 31 19.41 -2.35 -22.79
CA GLY A 31 18.17 -2.57 -23.52
C GLY A 31 17.15 -3.42 -22.72
N THR A 32 16.01 -3.68 -23.35
CA THR A 32 14.93 -4.49 -22.75
C THR A 32 15.31 -5.97 -22.82
N VAL A 33 15.84 -6.51 -21.72
CA VAL A 33 16.10 -7.95 -21.60
C VAL A 33 14.80 -8.76 -21.58
N ALA A 34 14.82 -9.93 -22.22
CA ALA A 34 13.68 -10.84 -22.25
C ALA A 34 13.29 -11.27 -20.83
N VAL A 35 12.02 -11.11 -20.47
CA VAL A 35 11.48 -11.55 -19.17
C VAL A 35 10.55 -12.75 -19.40
N GLY A 36 11.03 -13.95 -19.05
CA GLY A 36 10.26 -15.18 -19.21
C GLY A 36 10.04 -15.55 -20.68
N ARG A 37 8.81 -15.98 -21.05
CA ARG A 37 8.43 -16.32 -22.44
C ARG A 37 7.89 -15.14 -23.24
N GLN A 38 7.93 -13.91 -22.70
CA GLN A 38 7.52 -12.72 -23.47
C GLN A 38 8.62 -12.39 -24.49
N GLY A 39 8.24 -12.33 -25.77
CA GLY A 39 9.14 -11.95 -26.85
C GLY A 39 9.68 -10.52 -26.70
N LEU A 40 10.85 -10.30 -27.31
CA LEU A 40 11.50 -8.98 -27.40
C LEU A 40 10.52 -7.96 -28.01
N GLY A 41 10.35 -6.80 -27.35
CA GLY A 41 9.55 -5.68 -27.87
C GLY A 41 8.12 -5.53 -27.33
N THR A 42 7.70 -6.33 -26.35
CA THR A 42 6.33 -6.27 -25.78
C THR A 42 6.06 -5.12 -24.80
N SER A 43 7.10 -4.43 -24.31
CA SER A 43 6.97 -3.30 -23.40
C SER A 43 7.36 -1.98 -24.08
N LYS A 44 6.46 -1.00 -24.09
CA LYS A 44 6.79 0.39 -24.43
C LYS A 44 7.62 0.98 -23.29
N SER A 45 8.94 0.86 -23.33
CA SER A 45 9.83 1.56 -22.39
C SER A 45 10.16 2.94 -22.96
N CYS A 46 9.88 3.99 -22.17
CA CYS A 46 10.45 5.31 -22.47
C CYS A 46 11.92 5.29 -22.00
N TYR A 47 12.84 5.44 -22.96
CA TYR A 47 14.29 5.43 -22.73
C TYR A 47 14.75 6.78 -22.20
N TRP A 48 15.72 6.79 -21.27
CA TRP A 48 16.28 8.00 -20.66
C TRP A 48 16.78 9.00 -21.71
N LYS A 49 17.41 8.47 -22.78
CA LYS A 49 17.93 9.23 -23.92
C LYS A 49 16.84 10.02 -24.65
N ASN A 50 15.64 9.46 -24.75
CA ASN A 50 14.53 10.03 -25.53
C ASN A 50 13.49 10.77 -24.68
N ALA A 51 13.65 10.74 -23.35
CA ALA A 51 12.72 11.36 -22.41
C ALA A 51 12.93 12.88 -22.30
N ASN A 52 11.83 13.64 -22.28
CA ASN A 52 11.84 15.08 -22.01
C ASN A 52 12.11 15.40 -20.52
N THR A 53 12.27 16.68 -20.16
CA THR A 53 12.62 17.09 -18.79
C THR A 53 11.60 16.63 -17.72
N GLN A 54 10.31 16.61 -18.04
CA GLN A 54 9.27 16.16 -17.12
C GLN A 54 9.27 14.63 -16.98
N GLU A 55 9.44 13.92 -18.09
CA GLU A 55 9.56 12.46 -18.13
C GLU A 55 10.81 11.98 -17.39
N ARG A 56 11.95 12.64 -17.57
CA ARG A 56 13.19 12.34 -16.83
C ARG A 56 13.00 12.47 -15.32
N ARG A 57 12.32 13.53 -14.86
CA ARG A 57 11.98 13.68 -13.43
C ARG A 57 11.08 12.55 -12.94
N SER A 58 10.09 12.16 -13.73
CA SER A 58 9.20 11.04 -13.40
C SER A 58 9.96 9.71 -13.32
N LEU A 59 10.84 9.44 -14.29
CA LEU A 59 11.70 8.25 -14.35
C LEU A 59 12.64 8.18 -13.14
N VAL A 60 13.37 9.26 -12.83
CA VAL A 60 14.26 9.32 -11.65
C VAL A 60 13.47 9.05 -10.38
N GLN A 61 12.31 9.71 -10.21
CA GLN A 61 11.49 9.47 -9.04
C GLN A 61 10.98 8.03 -8.94
N ARG A 62 10.64 7.39 -10.06
CA ARG A 62 10.22 5.98 -10.09
C ARG A 62 11.38 5.06 -9.73
N GLU A 63 12.57 5.30 -10.27
CA GLU A 63 13.77 4.50 -10.02
C GLU A 63 14.23 4.61 -8.58
N ILE A 64 14.26 5.82 -8.00
CA ILE A 64 14.56 6.02 -6.57
C ILE A 64 13.54 5.27 -5.71
N LYS A 65 12.24 5.36 -6.02
CA LYS A 65 11.20 4.63 -5.28
C LYS A 65 11.40 3.12 -5.37
N SER A 66 11.71 2.59 -6.55
CA SER A 66 11.97 1.17 -6.75
C SER A 66 13.18 0.72 -5.93
N ARG A 67 14.26 1.52 -5.93
CA ARG A 67 15.48 1.21 -5.18
C ARG A 67 15.30 1.30 -3.67
N GLU A 68 14.55 2.29 -3.18
CA GLU A 68 14.20 2.35 -1.77
C GLU A 68 13.35 1.17 -1.34
N GLU A 69 12.47 0.68 -2.21
CA GLU A 69 11.68 -0.53 -1.94
C GLU A 69 12.57 -1.79 -1.92
N GLU A 70 13.45 -1.96 -2.91
CA GLU A 70 14.47 -3.04 -2.94
C GLU A 70 15.33 -3.03 -1.67
N ASN A 71 15.93 -1.88 -1.32
CA ASN A 71 16.77 -1.74 -0.12
C ASN A 71 15.98 -2.03 1.17
N ARG A 72 14.69 -1.72 1.21
CA ARG A 72 13.82 -2.06 2.35
C ARG A 72 13.54 -3.55 2.41
N GLN A 73 13.38 -4.22 1.27
CA GLN A 73 13.26 -5.68 1.21
C GLN A 73 14.55 -6.34 1.70
N GLU A 74 15.71 -5.92 1.20
CA GLU A 74 17.04 -6.40 1.61
C GLU A 74 17.26 -6.22 3.13
N LYS A 75 17.06 -5.02 3.64
CA LYS A 75 17.22 -4.72 5.07
C LYS A 75 16.27 -5.49 5.98
N THR A 76 15.11 -5.89 5.46
CA THR A 76 14.16 -6.73 6.20
C THR A 76 14.67 -8.17 6.32
N VAL A 77 15.35 -8.69 5.30
CA VAL A 77 16.00 -10.01 5.35
C VAL A 77 17.15 -10.03 6.37
N GLU A 78 17.87 -8.92 6.54
CA GLU A 78 18.96 -8.77 7.54
C GLU A 78 18.45 -8.67 9.00
N LEU A 79 17.21 -8.21 9.21
CA LEU A 79 16.58 -8.13 10.54
C LEU A 79 16.04 -9.50 10.98
N GLY A 80 16.95 -10.45 11.18
CA GLY A 80 16.69 -11.85 11.54
C GLY A 80 15.85 -12.09 12.80
N SER A 81 15.53 -11.07 13.59
CA SER A 81 14.57 -11.14 14.70
C SER A 81 13.09 -10.99 14.28
N GLN A 82 12.78 -10.89 12.97
CA GLN A 82 11.46 -11.18 12.38
C GLN A 82 11.47 -12.46 11.53
N GLY A 83 12.40 -13.38 11.82
CA GLY A 83 12.56 -14.68 11.15
C GLY A 83 11.52 -15.72 11.54
N ALA A 84 10.23 -15.45 11.38
CA ALA A 84 9.23 -16.52 11.36
C ALA A 84 9.29 -17.28 10.02
N TRP A 85 9.50 -16.56 8.90
CA TRP A 85 9.54 -17.09 7.53
C TRP A 85 10.71 -18.04 7.27
N SER A 86 11.86 -17.77 7.89
CA SER A 86 13.04 -18.64 7.83
C SER A 86 12.84 -19.96 8.60
N ARG A 87 11.82 -20.04 9.48
CA ARG A 87 11.43 -21.25 10.23
C ARG A 87 10.30 -22.02 9.56
N TRP A 88 9.76 -21.53 8.44
CA TRP A 88 8.76 -22.28 7.68
C TRP A 88 9.50 -23.41 6.97
N LYS A 89 9.57 -24.56 7.65
CA LYS A 89 10.25 -25.76 7.16
C LYS A 89 9.83 -26.00 5.71
N LEU A 90 10.83 -26.19 4.85
CA LEU A 90 10.61 -26.60 3.47
C LEU A 90 9.73 -27.86 3.50
N SER A 91 8.72 -27.90 2.63
CA SER A 91 7.94 -29.13 2.42
C SER A 91 8.90 -30.27 2.05
N GLU A 92 8.70 -31.45 2.63
CA GLU A 92 9.50 -32.64 2.29
C GLU A 92 9.33 -33.03 0.83
N THR A 93 8.17 -32.71 0.25
CA THR A 93 7.89 -32.85 -1.18
C THR A 93 8.03 -31.51 -1.91
N PRO A 94 8.62 -31.48 -3.12
CA PRO A 94 8.80 -30.27 -3.91
C PRO A 94 7.48 -29.75 -4.51
N ASP A 95 6.38 -30.46 -4.33
CA ASP A 95 5.09 -30.23 -4.97
C ASP A 95 4.07 -29.59 -4.02
N CYS A 96 3.15 -28.84 -4.61
CA CYS A 96 2.06 -28.19 -3.93
C CYS A 96 1.02 -29.26 -3.59
N PRO A 97 0.68 -29.47 -2.31
CA PRO A 97 -0.30 -30.49 -1.91
C PRO A 97 -1.72 -30.23 -2.42
N LEU A 98 -2.01 -29.01 -2.91
CA LEU A 98 -3.31 -28.69 -3.49
C LEU A 98 -3.36 -29.00 -4.98
N CYS A 99 -2.41 -28.46 -5.77
CA CYS A 99 -2.50 -28.48 -7.23
C CYS A 99 -1.44 -29.33 -7.94
N GLY A 100 -0.53 -29.97 -7.19
CA GLY A 100 0.52 -30.82 -7.73
C GLY A 100 1.68 -30.09 -8.43
N ASN A 101 1.57 -28.79 -8.73
CA ASN A 101 2.67 -27.99 -9.27
C ASN A 101 3.76 -27.75 -8.23
N ARG A 102 4.95 -27.30 -8.64
CA ARG A 102 6.06 -26.98 -7.72
C ARG A 102 5.62 -26.09 -6.53
N GLY A 103 5.67 -26.65 -5.33
CA GLY A 103 5.18 -26.10 -4.06
C GLY A 103 6.13 -25.11 -3.41
N THR A 104 6.67 -24.15 -4.17
CA THR A 104 7.48 -23.08 -3.58
C THR A 104 6.65 -22.20 -2.65
N LEU A 105 7.31 -21.49 -1.75
CA LEU A 105 6.65 -20.54 -0.85
C LEU A 105 5.82 -19.49 -1.61
N GLN A 106 6.38 -18.96 -2.70
CA GLN A 106 5.69 -18.04 -3.60
C GLN A 106 4.44 -18.68 -4.23
N HIS A 107 4.55 -19.92 -4.69
CA HIS A 107 3.43 -20.65 -5.26
C HIS A 107 2.30 -20.84 -4.24
N VAL A 108 2.60 -21.38 -3.05
CA VAL A 108 1.58 -21.62 -2.02
C VAL A 108 0.90 -20.31 -1.59
N LEU A 109 1.66 -19.23 -1.42
CA LEU A 109 1.12 -17.98 -0.89
C LEU A 109 0.50 -17.04 -1.92
N SER A 110 0.84 -17.13 -3.19
CA SER A 110 0.34 -16.19 -4.19
C SER A 110 0.08 -16.78 -5.58
N GLY A 111 0.51 -18.01 -5.87
CA GLY A 111 0.50 -18.57 -7.23
C GLY A 111 -0.39 -19.81 -7.43
N CYS A 112 -0.96 -20.39 -6.38
CA CYS A 112 -1.74 -21.61 -6.49
C CYS A 112 -3.18 -21.29 -6.92
N ASN A 113 -3.59 -21.80 -8.08
CA ASN A 113 -4.94 -21.57 -8.62
C ASN A 113 -6.02 -22.19 -7.73
N ILE A 114 -5.78 -23.37 -7.14
CA ILE A 114 -6.73 -24.02 -6.23
C ILE A 114 -6.88 -23.20 -4.93
N ALA A 115 -5.78 -22.65 -4.39
CA ALA A 115 -5.85 -21.77 -3.24
C ALA A 115 -6.61 -20.46 -3.56
N LEU A 116 -6.49 -19.95 -4.78
CA LEU A 116 -7.24 -18.80 -5.27
C LEU A 116 -8.74 -19.11 -5.36
N THR A 117 -9.14 -20.20 -6.04
CA THR A 117 -10.55 -20.59 -6.21
C THR A 117 -11.23 -20.95 -4.90
N GLN A 118 -10.49 -21.53 -3.96
CA GLN A 118 -10.95 -21.78 -2.61
C GLN A 118 -11.14 -20.49 -1.78
N GLY A 119 -10.63 -19.34 -2.22
CA GLY A 119 -10.76 -18.08 -1.49
C GLY A 119 -9.75 -17.91 -0.35
N ARG A 120 -8.62 -18.64 -0.38
CA ARG A 120 -7.57 -18.52 0.65
C ARG A 120 -6.95 -17.14 0.67
N TYR A 121 -6.65 -16.63 -0.52
CA TYR A 121 -6.09 -15.30 -0.69
C TYR A 121 -7.11 -14.21 -0.35
N THR A 122 -8.40 -14.44 -0.63
CA THR A 122 -9.50 -13.55 -0.20
C THR A 122 -9.57 -13.43 1.31
N ARG A 123 -9.41 -14.53 2.06
CA ARG A 123 -9.37 -14.46 3.54
C ARG A 123 -8.19 -13.62 4.02
N ARG A 124 -7.00 -13.79 3.44
CA ARG A 124 -5.83 -12.95 3.79
C ARG A 124 -6.10 -11.48 3.47
N HIS A 125 -6.61 -11.20 2.28
CA HIS A 125 -6.98 -9.84 1.86
C HIS A 125 -7.97 -9.23 2.85
N ASN A 126 -9.08 -9.91 3.14
CA ASN A 126 -10.10 -9.45 4.10
C ASN A 126 -9.54 -9.22 5.50
N GLN A 127 -8.57 -10.04 5.94
CA GLN A 127 -7.92 -9.84 7.23
C GLN A 127 -7.12 -8.53 7.27
N VAL A 128 -6.36 -8.23 6.21
CA VAL A 128 -5.62 -6.97 6.09
C VAL A 128 -6.58 -5.79 5.87
N LEU A 129 -7.68 -6.00 5.14
CA LEU A 129 -8.70 -4.99 4.89
C LEU A 129 -9.43 -4.57 6.17
N ARG A 130 -9.77 -5.52 7.06
CA ARG A 130 -10.33 -5.22 8.40
C ARG A 130 -9.40 -4.33 9.21
N GLU A 131 -8.13 -4.68 9.26
CA GLU A 131 -7.11 -3.94 9.99
C GLU A 131 -6.93 -2.53 9.43
N LEU A 132 -6.99 -2.39 8.10
CA LEU A 132 -6.94 -1.09 7.45
C LEU A 132 -8.17 -0.25 7.77
N ALA A 133 -9.37 -0.85 7.72
CA ALA A 133 -10.63 -0.22 8.06
C ALA A 133 -10.65 0.29 9.50
N GLU A 134 -10.19 -0.52 10.46
CA GLU A 134 -10.10 -0.12 11.88
C GLU A 134 -9.22 1.13 12.06
N VAL A 135 -8.06 1.18 11.39
CA VAL A 135 -7.15 2.34 11.48
C VAL A 135 -7.81 3.60 10.92
N ILE A 136 -8.45 3.51 9.75
CA ILE A 136 -9.10 4.65 9.10
C ILE A 136 -10.30 5.11 9.92
N GLU A 137 -11.12 4.19 10.41
CA GLU A 137 -12.29 4.50 11.23
C GLU A 137 -11.90 5.17 12.55
N LYS A 138 -10.85 4.67 13.21
CA LYS A 138 -10.29 5.31 14.41
C LYS A 138 -9.85 6.75 14.10
N GLN A 139 -9.10 6.95 13.02
CA GLN A 139 -8.66 8.29 12.61
C GLN A 139 -9.84 9.22 12.29
N ARG A 140 -10.89 8.70 11.64
CA ARG A 140 -12.11 9.44 11.32
C ARG A 140 -12.80 9.95 12.59
N LYS A 141 -12.95 9.09 13.61
CA LYS A 141 -13.52 9.46 14.91
C LYS A 141 -12.66 10.49 15.64
N GLU A 142 -11.35 10.30 15.68
CA GLU A 142 -10.41 11.24 16.31
C GLU A 142 -10.45 12.63 15.64
N ALA A 143 -10.50 12.68 14.31
CA ALA A 143 -10.62 13.93 13.55
C ALA A 143 -11.93 14.68 13.90
N LYS A 144 -13.04 13.96 14.08
CA LYS A 144 -14.32 14.54 14.54
C LYS A 144 -14.20 15.15 15.94
N HIS A 145 -13.49 14.48 16.86
CA HIS A 145 -13.30 14.98 18.23
C HIS A 145 -12.37 16.19 18.33
N ILE A 146 -11.25 16.20 17.59
CA ILE A 146 -10.30 17.34 17.59
C ILE A 146 -11.00 18.63 17.15
N ARG A 147 -11.90 18.53 16.17
CA ARG A 147 -12.61 19.68 15.63
C ARG A 147 -13.68 20.26 16.54
N ASN A 148 -14.24 19.44 17.43
CA ASN A 148 -15.24 19.86 18.41
C ASN A 148 -14.61 20.45 19.68
N LYS A 149 -13.28 20.40 19.84
CA LYS A 149 -12.62 21.08 20.96
C LYS A 149 -12.69 22.60 20.75
N PRO A 150 -13.08 23.37 21.77
CA PRO A 150 -13.09 24.82 21.68
C PRO A 150 -11.68 25.35 21.38
N ILE A 151 -11.61 26.31 20.45
CA ILE A 151 -10.34 26.96 20.09
C ILE A 151 -9.87 27.74 21.31
N LYS A 152 -8.79 27.28 21.95
CA LYS A 152 -8.08 28.09 22.95
C LYS A 152 -7.35 29.20 22.21
N ILE A 153 -7.90 30.42 22.26
CA ILE A 153 -7.20 31.63 21.81
C ILE A 153 -6.05 31.85 22.80
N GLN A 154 -4.82 31.86 22.29
CA GLN A 154 -3.65 32.20 23.09
C GLN A 154 -3.42 33.70 22.97
N PHE A 155 -3.68 34.42 24.06
CA PHE A 155 -3.37 35.85 24.14
C PHE A 155 -1.86 36.02 24.18
N VAL A 156 -1.34 36.90 23.33
CA VAL A 156 0.07 37.30 23.30
C VAL A 156 0.14 38.72 23.84
N LYS A 157 1.12 39.01 24.70
CA LYS A 157 1.28 40.35 25.27
C LYS A 157 1.71 41.35 24.20
N GLU A 158 1.32 42.60 24.38
CA GLU A 158 1.74 43.71 23.53
C GLU A 158 3.27 43.79 23.50
N GLY A 159 3.85 43.79 22.29
CA GLY A 159 5.30 43.79 22.06
C GLY A 159 5.96 42.42 21.88
N GLU A 160 5.27 41.30 22.16
CA GLU A 160 5.81 39.95 21.91
C GLU A 160 5.39 39.43 20.52
N VAL A 161 6.36 38.94 19.74
CA VAL A 161 6.08 38.31 18.44
C VAL A 161 5.54 36.90 18.69
N GLY A 162 4.24 36.70 18.44
CA GLY A 162 3.62 35.40 18.53
C GLY A 162 4.37 34.35 17.71
N GLN A 163 4.65 33.19 18.30
CA GLN A 163 5.30 32.09 17.58
C GLN A 163 4.44 31.71 16.37
N LYS A 164 4.99 31.83 15.15
CA LYS A 164 4.32 31.37 13.92
C LYS A 164 3.99 29.88 14.08
N SER A 165 2.71 29.55 14.21
CA SER A 165 2.29 28.15 14.29
C SER A 165 2.75 27.45 13.01
N LYS A 166 3.49 26.33 13.16
CA LYS A 166 3.80 25.47 12.01
C LYS A 166 2.46 25.09 11.39
N LYS A 167 2.25 25.36 10.09
CA LYS A 167 1.05 24.92 9.37
C LYS A 167 0.91 23.41 9.60
N ASN A 168 -0.02 23.00 10.48
CA ASN A 168 -0.34 21.61 10.65
C ASN A 168 -0.84 21.11 9.30
N ILE A 169 -0.13 20.16 8.68
CA ILE A 169 -0.58 19.50 7.47
C ILE A 169 -1.84 18.74 7.85
N SER A 170 -2.97 19.40 7.63
CA SER A 170 -4.30 18.92 7.96
C SER A 170 -4.64 17.78 7.01
N GLY A 171 -4.76 16.55 7.56
CA GLY A 171 -5.14 15.38 6.78
C GLY A 171 -6.50 15.54 6.11
N MET A 172 -6.74 14.81 5.04
CA MET A 172 -7.98 14.85 4.25
C MET A 172 -9.25 14.69 5.09
N LEU A 173 -9.19 13.87 6.14
CA LEU A 173 -10.31 13.66 7.07
C LEU A 173 -10.72 14.92 7.85
N ASN A 174 -9.83 15.90 8.00
CA ASN A 174 -10.15 17.17 8.64
C ASN A 174 -10.94 18.12 7.73
N GLN A 175 -11.01 17.84 6.43
CA GLN A 175 -11.58 18.75 5.44
C GLN A 175 -13.12 18.67 5.31
N ALA A 176 -13.78 17.75 6.01
CA ALA A 176 -15.25 17.61 6.00
C ALA A 176 -15.78 17.09 7.35
N LYS A 177 -17.09 17.22 7.62
CA LYS A 177 -17.73 16.79 8.88
C LYS A 177 -18.38 15.40 8.79
N ASP A 178 -18.87 15.07 7.61
CA ASP A 178 -19.80 13.99 7.31
C ASP A 178 -19.11 12.87 6.52
N TRP A 179 -17.83 12.61 6.83
CA TRP A 179 -17.12 11.49 6.21
C TRP A 179 -17.81 10.16 6.53
N GLN A 180 -18.26 9.47 5.50
CA GLN A 180 -18.79 8.11 5.54
C GLN A 180 -17.74 7.15 5.01
N LEU A 181 -17.72 5.93 5.54
CA LEU A 181 -16.75 4.88 5.22
C LEU A 181 -17.51 3.59 4.96
N GLU A 182 -17.32 3.00 3.78
CA GLU A 182 -17.75 1.66 3.44
C GLU A 182 -16.57 0.78 3.04
N VAL A 183 -16.68 -0.51 3.36
CA VAL A 183 -15.60 -1.50 3.24
C VAL A 183 -16.22 -2.81 2.72
N ASP A 184 -15.62 -3.38 1.69
CA ASP A 184 -16.06 -4.65 1.09
C ASP A 184 -15.55 -5.85 1.91
N LEU A 185 -16.24 -6.16 3.01
CA LEU A 185 -15.95 -7.34 3.86
C LEU A 185 -17.03 -8.42 3.71
N GLY A 186 -17.44 -8.72 2.48
CA GLY A 186 -18.40 -9.79 2.17
C GLY A 186 -19.87 -9.43 2.39
N LYS A 187 -20.16 -8.19 2.81
CA LYS A 187 -21.49 -7.57 2.66
C LYS A 187 -21.52 -6.85 1.31
N LYS A 188 -22.67 -6.79 0.65
CA LYS A 188 -22.82 -6.01 -0.60
C LYS A 188 -22.54 -4.53 -0.31
N MET A 189 -21.29 -4.12 -0.47
CA MET A 189 -20.89 -2.71 -0.43
C MET A 189 -21.49 -1.98 -1.63
N GLN A 190 -22.05 -0.80 -1.38
CA GLN A 190 -22.68 0.02 -2.41
C GLN A 190 -21.84 1.27 -2.61
N PHE A 191 -21.48 1.55 -3.87
CA PHE A 191 -20.83 2.81 -4.16
C PHE A 191 -21.82 3.95 -3.84
N PRO A 192 -21.37 5.06 -3.22
CA PRO A 192 -22.25 6.18 -2.93
C PRO A 192 -22.95 6.68 -4.19
N ASP A 193 -24.17 7.18 -4.04
CA ASP A 193 -25.02 7.67 -5.13
C ASP A 193 -24.49 8.98 -5.73
N ILE A 194 -23.33 8.86 -6.38
CA ILE A 194 -22.60 9.91 -7.09
C ILE A 194 -22.67 9.62 -8.57
N VAL A 195 -22.31 8.39 -8.96
CA VAL A 195 -22.30 7.86 -10.32
C VAL A 195 -22.77 6.41 -10.25
N PRO A 196 -23.71 5.98 -11.12
CA PRO A 196 -24.10 4.57 -11.18
C PRO A 196 -22.91 3.72 -11.62
N THR A 197 -22.53 2.73 -10.81
CA THR A 197 -21.39 1.86 -11.12
C THR A 197 -21.58 0.46 -10.59
N ASN A 198 -21.06 -0.51 -11.35
CA ASN A 198 -20.95 -1.90 -10.92
C ASN A 198 -19.57 -2.22 -10.33
N LEU A 199 -18.64 -1.25 -10.35
CA LEU A 199 -17.32 -1.42 -9.77
C LEU A 199 -17.42 -1.45 -8.24
N ARG A 200 -16.66 -2.36 -7.63
CA ARG A 200 -16.58 -2.53 -6.17
C ARG A 200 -15.14 -2.36 -5.73
N PRO A 201 -14.78 -1.16 -5.26
CA PRO A 201 -13.52 -0.97 -4.57
C PRO A 201 -13.54 -1.64 -3.20
N ASP A 202 -12.36 -1.96 -2.67
CA ASP A 202 -12.25 -2.57 -1.35
C ASP A 202 -12.71 -1.63 -0.23
N MET A 203 -12.47 -0.32 -0.37
CA MET A 203 -13.00 0.70 0.54
C MET A 203 -13.33 1.99 -0.21
N VAL A 204 -14.40 2.65 0.24
CA VAL A 204 -14.78 3.98 -0.24
C VAL A 204 -15.03 4.88 0.96
N LEU A 205 -14.43 6.06 0.93
CA LEU A 205 -14.64 7.11 1.92
C LEU A 205 -15.13 8.36 1.21
N TRP A 206 -16.27 8.91 1.62
CA TRP A 206 -16.87 10.07 0.94
C TRP A 206 -17.52 11.05 1.91
N SER A 207 -17.71 12.27 1.45
CA SER A 207 -18.45 13.33 2.14
C SER A 207 -19.33 14.03 1.12
N THR A 208 -20.64 13.97 1.36
CA THR A 208 -21.65 14.60 0.47
C THR A 208 -21.62 16.11 0.61
N SER A 209 -21.48 16.63 1.83
CA SER A 209 -21.48 18.08 2.10
C SER A 209 -20.31 18.81 1.43
N SER A 210 -19.15 18.16 1.33
CA SER A 210 -17.94 18.74 0.73
C SER A 210 -17.65 18.23 -0.68
N LYS A 211 -18.52 17.35 -1.22
CA LYS A 211 -18.35 16.65 -2.50
C LYS A 211 -16.96 16.04 -2.65
N LYS A 212 -16.60 15.13 -1.74
CA LYS A 212 -15.30 14.44 -1.72
C LYS A 212 -15.49 12.94 -1.75
N VAL A 213 -14.71 12.23 -2.56
CA VAL A 213 -14.72 10.77 -2.63
C VAL A 213 -13.30 10.22 -2.76
N VAL A 214 -13.04 9.16 -2.01
CA VAL A 214 -11.74 8.51 -1.89
C VAL A 214 -11.95 7.03 -2.11
N ILE A 215 -11.30 6.49 -3.12
CA ILE A 215 -11.28 5.07 -3.43
C ILE A 215 -9.97 4.47 -2.93
N ILE A 216 -10.05 3.34 -2.23
CA ILE A 216 -8.90 2.57 -1.76
C ILE A 216 -9.03 1.14 -2.27
N GLU A 217 -8.02 0.68 -3.01
CA GLU A 217 -7.92 -0.70 -3.50
C GLU A 217 -6.76 -1.37 -2.78
N LEU A 218 -7.02 -2.40 -1.99
CA LEU A 218 -6.01 -3.18 -1.28
C LEU A 218 -5.60 -4.38 -2.12
N THR A 219 -4.30 -4.65 -2.16
CA THR A 219 -3.79 -5.92 -2.69
C THR A 219 -2.70 -6.48 -1.81
N VAL A 220 -2.63 -7.82 -1.76
CA VAL A 220 -1.66 -8.55 -0.94
C VAL A 220 -0.80 -9.48 -1.81
N PRO A 221 0.14 -8.92 -2.59
CA PRO A 221 0.96 -9.69 -3.53
C PRO A 221 2.17 -10.35 -2.84
N TRP A 222 2.88 -11.18 -3.60
CA TRP A 222 4.30 -11.46 -3.33
C TRP A 222 5.12 -10.19 -3.65
N GLU A 223 6.11 -9.84 -2.82
CA GLU A 223 6.75 -8.51 -2.81
C GLU A 223 7.55 -8.16 -4.09
N GLU A 224 7.88 -9.16 -4.91
CA GLU A 224 8.53 -8.93 -6.20
C GLU A 224 7.52 -8.30 -7.17
N ARG A 225 7.81 -7.08 -7.64
CA ARG A 225 7.05 -6.29 -8.64
C ARG A 225 5.90 -5.39 -8.14
N CYS A 226 6.01 -4.75 -6.99
CA CYS A 226 4.99 -3.80 -6.50
C CYS A 226 4.83 -2.52 -7.37
N GLY A 227 5.88 -2.05 -8.06
CA GLY A 227 5.83 -0.77 -8.79
C GLY A 227 4.85 -0.71 -9.98
N GLU A 228 4.94 -1.68 -10.89
CA GLU A 228 4.12 -1.69 -12.13
C GLU A 228 2.67 -2.12 -11.88
N ALA A 229 2.45 -2.99 -10.88
CA ALA A 229 1.11 -3.43 -10.50
C ALA A 229 0.26 -2.29 -9.93
N ASN A 230 0.88 -1.33 -9.23
CA ASN A 230 0.21 -0.16 -8.66
C ASN A 230 -0.33 0.80 -9.73
N GLU A 231 0.44 1.07 -10.78
CA GLU A 231 0.04 1.96 -11.89
C GLU A 231 -1.16 1.37 -12.65
N ARG A 232 -1.14 0.05 -12.95
CA ARG A 232 -2.27 -0.62 -13.64
C ARG A 232 -3.56 -0.64 -12.81
N LYS A 233 -3.47 -0.81 -11.48
CA LYS A 233 -4.63 -0.81 -10.58
C LYS A 233 -5.26 0.57 -10.44
N ARG A 234 -4.46 1.64 -10.52
CA ARG A 234 -4.97 3.02 -10.54
C ARG A 234 -5.91 3.24 -11.73
N ALA A 235 -5.50 2.79 -12.91
CA ALA A 235 -6.23 2.97 -14.16
C ALA A 235 -7.66 2.38 -14.13
N LYS A 236 -7.89 1.32 -13.35
CA LYS A 236 -9.21 0.67 -13.20
C LYS A 236 -10.33 1.65 -12.81
N TYR A 237 -10.02 2.65 -12.00
CA TYR A 237 -11.00 3.60 -11.47
C TYR A 237 -10.93 4.99 -12.09
N ASP A 238 -10.04 5.21 -13.07
CA ASP A 238 -9.83 6.55 -13.63
C ASP A 238 -11.07 7.10 -14.35
N GLY A 239 -11.81 6.23 -15.07
CA GLY A 239 -13.08 6.59 -15.71
C GLY A 239 -14.17 6.97 -14.69
N LEU A 240 -14.40 6.09 -13.69
CA LEU A 240 -15.36 6.36 -12.61
C LEU A 240 -15.05 7.68 -11.89
N LEU A 241 -13.77 7.95 -11.62
CA LEU A 241 -13.36 9.18 -10.94
C LEU A 241 -13.44 10.40 -11.87
N ALA A 242 -13.30 10.25 -13.19
CA ALA A 242 -13.55 11.34 -14.13
C ALA A 242 -15.03 11.74 -14.09
N GLU A 243 -15.94 10.79 -14.16
CA GLU A 243 -17.39 11.06 -14.06
C GLU A 243 -17.77 11.71 -12.72
N CYS A 244 -17.13 11.27 -11.61
CA CYS A 244 -17.32 11.93 -10.31
C CYS A 244 -16.85 13.40 -10.35
N ARG A 245 -15.69 13.67 -10.98
CA ARG A 245 -15.16 15.04 -11.14
C ARG A 245 -16.07 15.90 -12.01
N ASP A 246 -16.64 15.35 -13.07
CA ASP A 246 -17.59 16.05 -13.95
C ASP A 246 -18.87 16.46 -13.19
N ARG A 247 -19.27 15.65 -12.19
CA ARG A 247 -20.35 16.00 -11.24
C ARG A 247 -19.92 16.95 -10.12
N GLY A 248 -18.71 17.49 -10.19
CA GLY A 248 -18.15 18.46 -9.26
C GLY A 248 -17.57 17.86 -7.97
N TRP A 249 -17.24 16.56 -7.96
CA TRP A 249 -16.61 15.93 -6.80
C TRP A 249 -15.09 15.96 -6.87
N GLN A 250 -14.44 16.19 -5.73
CA GLN A 250 -13.00 15.98 -5.59
C GLN A 250 -12.73 14.49 -5.33
N THR A 251 -11.82 13.93 -6.11
CA THR A 251 -11.59 12.48 -6.14
C THR A 251 -10.16 12.11 -5.80
N TRP A 252 -9.97 11.08 -4.97
CA TRP A 252 -8.66 10.48 -4.70
C TRP A 252 -8.67 8.97 -4.96
N ASN A 253 -7.58 8.45 -5.52
CA ASN A 253 -7.40 7.02 -5.80
C ASN A 253 -6.13 6.49 -5.12
N PHE A 254 -6.29 5.55 -4.20
CA PHE A 254 -5.21 4.92 -3.45
C PHE A 254 -5.17 3.40 -3.70
N PRO A 255 -4.45 2.92 -4.73
CA PRO A 255 -3.99 1.54 -4.78
C PRO A 255 -2.94 1.31 -3.68
N VAL A 256 -3.27 0.45 -2.71
CA VAL A 256 -2.49 0.13 -1.53
C VAL A 256 -2.03 -1.33 -1.59
N GLU A 257 -0.74 -1.54 -1.38
CA GLU A 257 -0.15 -2.87 -1.45
C GLU A 257 0.52 -3.22 -0.11
N VAL A 258 0.25 -4.43 0.37
CA VAL A 258 0.91 -5.01 1.54
C VAL A 258 1.42 -6.37 1.14
N GLY A 259 2.73 -6.56 1.10
CA GLY A 259 3.34 -7.85 0.80
C GLY A 259 2.83 -8.95 1.72
N CYS A 260 2.59 -10.14 1.16
CA CYS A 260 2.12 -11.30 1.91
C CYS A 260 3.09 -11.71 3.04
N ARG A 261 4.36 -11.28 2.95
CA ARG A 261 5.42 -11.42 3.95
C ARG A 261 5.39 -10.40 5.08
N GLY A 262 4.33 -9.60 5.13
CA GLY A 262 4.18 -8.54 6.11
C GLY A 262 4.97 -7.29 5.77
N PHE A 263 5.22 -7.05 4.48
CA PHE A 263 5.97 -5.90 3.98
C PHE A 263 5.03 -4.81 3.42
N PRO A 264 4.70 -3.76 4.17
CA PRO A 264 3.77 -2.73 3.69
C PRO A 264 4.47 -1.80 2.71
N ALA A 265 3.93 -1.68 1.49
CA ALA A 265 4.54 -0.87 0.44
C ALA A 265 4.44 0.64 0.75
N GLN A 266 5.24 1.44 0.04
CA GLN A 266 5.21 2.90 0.17
C GLN A 266 3.82 3.52 -0.11
N SER A 267 2.95 2.84 -0.86
CA SER A 267 1.56 3.24 -1.08
C SER A 267 0.76 3.36 0.23
N VAL A 268 0.98 2.45 1.19
CA VAL A 268 0.32 2.47 2.51
C VAL A 268 0.71 3.74 3.27
N TRP A 269 2.00 4.08 3.26
CA TRP A 269 2.52 5.28 3.90
C TRP A 269 1.91 6.57 3.33
N LYS A 270 1.78 6.64 2.00
CA LYS A 270 1.20 7.79 1.30
C LYS A 270 -0.27 7.95 1.65
N MET A 271 -1.05 6.87 1.59
CA MET A 271 -2.46 6.88 1.93
C MET A 271 -2.66 7.29 3.40
N PHE A 272 -1.93 6.70 4.35
CA PHE A 272 -2.01 7.09 5.77
C PHE A 272 -1.68 8.55 6.00
N SER A 273 -0.66 9.07 5.33
CA SER A 273 -0.32 10.50 5.42
C SER A 273 -1.42 11.38 4.84
N ALA A 274 -2.05 10.97 3.73
CA ALA A 274 -3.16 11.70 3.12
C ALA A 274 -4.40 11.72 4.02
N VAL A 275 -4.77 10.60 4.67
CA VAL A 275 -5.91 10.56 5.61
C VAL A 275 -5.61 11.24 6.96
N GLY A 276 -4.35 11.56 7.25
CA GLY A 276 -3.94 12.29 8.46
C GLY A 276 -3.35 11.41 9.57
N VAL A 277 -3.15 10.12 9.32
CA VAL A 277 -2.43 9.23 10.25
C VAL A 277 -0.92 9.53 10.13
N THR A 278 -0.35 10.13 11.17
CA THR A 278 1.06 10.59 11.16
C THR A 278 1.83 10.10 12.39
N GLY A 279 3.13 10.40 12.45
CA GLY A 279 3.96 10.16 13.63
C GLY A 279 4.07 8.69 14.06
N GLN A 280 3.95 8.46 15.38
CA GLN A 280 4.02 7.12 15.99
C GLN A 280 2.81 6.27 15.61
N ASN A 281 1.61 6.85 15.52
CA ASN A 281 0.39 6.15 15.12
C ASN A 281 0.53 5.54 13.72
N ARG A 282 1.14 6.26 12.78
CA ARG A 282 1.43 5.74 11.43
C ARG A 282 2.35 4.53 11.48
N ARG A 283 3.43 4.59 12.27
CA ARG A 283 4.38 3.46 12.39
C ARG A 283 3.71 2.23 13.02
N ALA A 284 2.89 2.45 14.05
CA ALA A 284 2.14 1.39 14.71
C ALA A 284 1.12 0.74 13.77
N ALA A 285 0.34 1.55 13.02
CA ALA A 285 -0.63 1.05 12.04
C ALA A 285 0.04 0.24 10.92
N ILE A 286 1.17 0.71 10.40
CA ILE A 286 1.94 0.01 9.36
C ILE A 286 2.47 -1.32 9.87
N LYS A 287 3.00 -1.36 11.10
CA LYS A 287 3.42 -2.61 11.73
C LYS A 287 2.23 -3.56 11.93
N LYS A 288 1.07 -3.06 12.35
CA LYS A 288 -0.15 -3.86 12.52
C LYS A 288 -0.60 -4.50 11.20
N LEU A 289 -0.61 -3.73 10.11
CA LEU A 289 -0.94 -4.24 8.76
C LEU A 289 0.03 -5.31 8.28
N GLY A 290 1.34 -5.10 8.46
CA GLY A 290 2.36 -6.08 8.11
C GLY A 290 2.16 -7.39 8.89
N LEU A 291 1.99 -7.31 10.21
CA LEU A 291 1.72 -8.47 11.06
C LEU A 291 0.43 -9.20 10.66
N ALA A 292 -0.61 -8.48 10.27
CA ALA A 292 -1.87 -9.09 9.83
C ALA A 292 -1.69 -9.88 8.53
N ALA A 293 -0.98 -9.32 7.55
CA ALA A 293 -0.65 -10.00 6.30
C ALA A 293 0.20 -11.25 6.56
N GLU A 294 1.21 -11.12 7.42
CA GLU A 294 2.09 -12.22 7.80
C GLU A 294 1.35 -13.36 8.51
N LYS A 295 0.55 -13.04 9.54
CA LYS A 295 -0.23 -14.05 10.29
C LYS A 295 -1.22 -14.77 9.37
N ALA A 296 -1.89 -14.03 8.49
CA ALA A 296 -2.82 -14.62 7.54
C ALA A 296 -2.11 -15.50 6.51
N SER A 297 -0.93 -15.10 6.01
CA SER A 297 -0.09 -15.94 5.14
C SER A 297 0.44 -17.19 5.85
N CYS A 298 0.87 -17.05 7.09
CA CYS A 298 1.31 -18.19 7.93
C CYS A 298 0.19 -19.22 8.07
N TRP A 299 -1.05 -18.75 8.27
CA TRP A 299 -2.20 -19.64 8.34
C TRP A 299 -2.45 -20.38 7.02
N ILE A 300 -2.37 -19.70 5.87
CA ILE A 300 -2.45 -20.35 4.55
C ILE A 300 -1.36 -21.40 4.39
N TRP A 301 -0.14 -21.11 4.85
CA TRP A 301 0.98 -22.03 4.81
C TRP A 301 0.74 -23.26 5.69
N MET A 302 0.23 -23.09 6.91
CA MET A 302 -0.08 -24.22 7.81
C MET A 302 -1.20 -25.11 7.23
N GLU A 303 -2.24 -24.50 6.65
CA GLU A 303 -3.39 -25.20 6.06
C GLU A 303 -3.13 -25.74 4.64
N ARG A 304 -1.89 -25.68 4.13
CA ARG A 304 -1.59 -26.03 2.73
C ARG A 304 -1.99 -27.46 2.36
N HIS A 305 -1.97 -28.40 3.31
CA HIS A 305 -2.35 -29.81 3.09
C HIS A 305 -3.85 -30.08 3.22
N SER A 306 -4.64 -29.13 3.72
CA SER A 306 -6.08 -29.29 3.88
C SER A 306 -6.77 -29.14 2.53
N SER A 307 -7.43 -30.20 2.03
CA SER A 307 -8.09 -30.16 0.71
C SER A 307 -9.41 -29.39 0.74
N SER A 308 -10.09 -29.35 1.88
CA SER A 308 -11.36 -28.65 2.06
C SER A 308 -11.17 -27.29 2.71
N TRP A 309 -11.35 -26.22 1.93
CA TRP A 309 -11.48 -24.88 2.49
C TRP A 309 -12.95 -24.56 2.74
N LYS A 310 -13.35 -24.51 4.00
CA LYS A 310 -14.59 -23.86 4.41
C LYS A 310 -14.22 -22.49 4.97
N PRO A 311 -14.58 -21.38 4.32
CA PRO A 311 -14.45 -20.09 4.97
C PRO A 311 -15.28 -20.17 6.25
N THR A 312 -14.64 -20.06 7.42
CA THR A 312 -15.40 -19.87 8.66
C THR A 312 -16.14 -18.54 8.51
N THR A 313 -17.42 -18.63 8.18
CA THR A 313 -18.38 -17.55 8.39
C THR A 313 -18.46 -17.34 9.89
N ASN A 314 -17.54 -16.56 10.44
CA ASN A 314 -17.75 -15.95 11.75
C ASN A 314 -18.78 -14.83 11.53
N ALA A 315 -20.03 -15.25 11.45
CA ALA A 315 -21.17 -14.45 11.83
C ALA A 315 -21.26 -14.53 13.35
N GLN A 316 -20.88 -13.45 14.02
CA GLN A 316 -21.44 -12.91 15.26
C GLN A 316 -20.77 -11.58 15.55
#